data_AF-A0A838IFH9-F1
#
_entry.id   AF-A0A838IFH9-F1
#
_cell.length_a   1.000
_cell.length_b   1.000
_cell.length_c   1.000
_cell.angle_alpha   90.00
_cell.angle_beta   90.00
_cell.angle_gamma   90.00
#
_symmetry.space_group_name_H-M   'P 1'
#
loop_
_entity.id
_entity.type
_entity.pdbx_description
1 polymer ?
#
loop_
_entity_poly.entity_id
_entity_poly.type
_entity_poly.pdbx_seq_one_letter_code
_entity_poly.pdbx_strand_id
1 'polypeptide(L)'
;MTTSKKLLLGIVLASVVALFGCDASGKAPKKGGSAPAAAAGNAKGPSSIDNGGITLVSSDPDMIKKGESLYLGKGCSACHQMDKRVVGPALRGITNRREPEWLARFILHPDAMVKSDAEAKKLLEEYRTPMPNVNLTAEEADAILAYLGSQK
;
A
#
# COMPACT_ATOMS: atom_id res chain seq x y z
N MET A 1 -31.01 -13.94 42.29
CA MET A 1 -32.24 -13.33 42.82
C MET A 1 -32.23 -11.85 42.43
N THR A 2 -33.27 -11.42 41.71
CA THR A 2 -33.94 -10.09 41.79
C THR A 2 -33.12 -8.83 41.45
N THR A 3 -33.49 -7.89 40.60
CA THR A 3 -34.65 -7.68 39.71
C THR A 3 -34.40 -6.41 38.91
N SER A 4 -34.99 -6.36 37.73
CA SER A 4 -35.20 -5.28 36.78
C SER A 4 -35.73 -3.95 37.34
N LYS A 5 -35.42 -2.84 36.63
CA LYS A 5 -36.28 -1.66 36.38
C LYS A 5 -35.79 -1.02 35.07
N LYS A 6 -36.44 -1.22 33.91
CA LYS A 6 -37.61 -0.50 33.36
C LYS A 6 -37.42 1.03 33.42
N LEU A 7 -37.15 1.68 32.28
CA LEU A 7 -38.11 2.20 31.29
C LEU A 7 -38.39 3.69 31.56
N LEU A 8 -38.06 4.57 30.59
CA LEU A 8 -38.63 5.90 30.27
C LEU A 8 -37.79 6.40 29.06
N LEU A 9 -38.18 6.17 27.80
CA LEU A 9 -39.12 6.96 26.98
C LEU A 9 -39.03 8.48 27.20
N GLY A 10 -38.42 9.19 26.24
CA GLY A 10 -38.34 10.65 26.21
C GLY A 10 -37.76 11.15 24.89
N ILE A 11 -38.64 11.33 23.90
CA ILE A 11 -38.39 11.90 22.57
C ILE A 11 -38.04 13.40 22.71
N VAL A 12 -36.97 13.85 22.06
CA VAL A 12 -36.85 15.24 21.59
C VAL A 12 -36.24 15.23 20.19
N LEU A 13 -37.11 15.34 19.18
CA LEU A 13 -36.75 15.84 17.85
C LEU A 13 -36.55 17.35 17.95
N ALA A 14 -35.42 17.87 17.47
CA ALA A 14 -35.34 19.22 16.95
C ALA A 14 -34.20 19.32 15.93
N SER A 15 -34.59 19.29 14.67
CA SER A 15 -33.78 19.57 13.49
C SER A 15 -33.24 21.00 13.52
N VAL A 16 -31.93 21.18 13.31
CA VAL A 16 -31.38 22.46 12.86
C VAL A 16 -30.45 22.19 11.69
N VAL A 17 -31.00 22.46 10.50
CA VAL A 17 -30.26 22.61 9.25
C VAL A 17 -29.62 24.00 9.30
N ALA A 18 -28.29 24.05 9.23
CA ALA A 18 -27.55 25.26 8.93
C ALA A 18 -26.66 24.99 7.71
N LEU A 19 -27.21 25.28 6.54
CA LEU A 19 -26.44 25.63 5.35
C LEU A 19 -25.79 26.98 5.62
N PHE A 20 -24.48 27.14 5.45
CA PHE A 20 -23.80 28.37 4.99
C PHE A 20 -22.28 28.18 5.11
N GLY A 21 -21.56 28.27 4.00
CA GLY A 21 -20.09 28.33 4.03
C GLY A 21 -19.38 27.91 2.74
N CYS A 22 -19.66 28.58 1.62
CA CYS A 22 -18.78 28.60 0.46
C CYS A 22 -18.27 30.04 0.31
N ASP A 23 -17.01 30.30 0.63
CA ASP A 23 -16.27 31.46 0.13
C ASP A 23 -14.78 31.10 0.07
N ALA A 24 -14.30 30.85 -1.15
CA ALA A 24 -12.89 30.66 -1.46
C ALA A 24 -12.55 31.57 -2.64
N SER A 25 -12.48 32.88 -2.37
CA SER A 25 -11.81 33.85 -3.24
C SER A 25 -10.29 33.81 -3.01
N GLY A 26 -9.54 33.56 -4.09
CA GLY A 26 -8.10 33.27 -4.04
C GLY A 26 -7.15 34.46 -4.08
N LYS A 27 -5.86 34.18 -3.86
CA LYS A 27 -4.72 34.69 -4.64
C LYS A 27 -3.44 33.92 -4.32
N ALA A 28 -2.71 33.56 -5.38
CA ALA A 28 -1.38 32.94 -5.36
C ALA A 28 -0.28 33.90 -4.86
N PRO A 29 0.93 33.38 -4.63
CA PRO A 29 2.00 33.71 -5.58
C PRO A 29 2.83 32.51 -6.07
N LYS A 30 3.53 32.75 -7.18
CA LYS A 30 4.26 31.78 -8.01
C LYS A 30 5.73 31.61 -7.60
N LYS A 31 6.21 30.37 -7.81
CA LYS A 31 7.46 29.89 -8.43
C LYS A 31 8.80 30.58 -8.10
N GLY A 32 9.74 29.75 -7.63
CA GLY A 32 11.16 29.79 -8.00
C GLY A 32 11.72 28.37 -7.90
N GLY A 33 12.09 27.76 -9.03
CA GLY A 33 12.53 26.37 -9.09
C GLY A 33 14.03 26.22 -9.30
N SER A 34 14.53 25.00 -9.12
CA SER A 34 15.54 24.38 -9.98
C SER A 34 15.50 22.87 -9.79
N ALA A 35 15.12 22.17 -10.86
CA ALA A 35 15.49 20.78 -11.13
C ALA A 35 16.74 20.80 -12.05
N PRO A 36 17.40 19.65 -12.26
CA PRO A 36 16.98 18.74 -13.35
C PRO A 36 16.80 17.28 -12.83
N ALA A 37 15.72 16.56 -13.16
CA ALA A 37 15.47 15.76 -14.39
C ALA A 37 16.61 14.73 -14.65
N ALA A 38 16.40 13.43 -14.85
CA ALA A 38 15.35 12.68 -15.58
C ALA A 38 15.41 11.18 -15.13
N ALA A 39 14.31 10.47 -14.85
CA ALA A 39 13.30 9.84 -15.74
C ALA A 39 13.54 8.32 -15.99
N ALA A 40 12.57 7.49 -15.58
CA ALA A 40 12.06 6.28 -16.24
C ALA A 40 11.21 5.50 -15.21
N GLY A 41 9.95 5.13 -15.39
CA GLY A 41 8.99 5.32 -16.46
C GLY A 41 7.64 4.84 -15.90
N ASN A 42 6.58 5.60 -16.17
CA ASN A 42 5.23 5.28 -15.74
C ASN A 42 4.76 3.95 -16.35
N ALA A 43 4.48 2.96 -15.50
CA ALA A 43 3.67 1.80 -15.87
C ALA A 43 2.46 1.75 -14.93
N LYS A 44 1.38 2.44 -15.32
CA LYS A 44 0.03 2.10 -14.85
C LYS A 44 -0.29 0.71 -15.41
N GLY A 45 0.08 -0.33 -14.67
CA GLY A 45 -0.38 -1.70 -14.91
C GLY A 45 -1.91 -1.79 -14.79
N PRO A 46 -2.53 -2.82 -15.37
CA PRO A 46 -3.99 -2.90 -15.52
C PRO A 46 -4.70 -2.82 -14.15
N SER A 47 -5.52 -1.79 -13.98
CA SER A 47 -6.29 -1.48 -12.76
C SER A 47 -7.51 -2.41 -12.55
N SER A 48 -7.48 -3.64 -13.06
CA SER A 48 -8.63 -4.56 -13.04
C SER A 48 -8.61 -5.55 -11.85
N ILE A 49 -7.54 -5.56 -11.06
CA ILE A 49 -7.44 -6.37 -9.84
C ILE A 49 -7.87 -5.47 -8.68
N ASP A 50 -9.04 -5.72 -8.10
CA ASP A 50 -9.49 -5.02 -6.92
C ASP A 50 -8.57 -5.40 -5.75
N ASN A 51 -7.95 -4.40 -5.12
CA ASN A 51 -7.00 -4.61 -4.03
C ASN A 51 -7.61 -4.32 -2.67
N GLY A 52 -8.94 -4.27 -2.55
CA GLY A 52 -9.60 -4.05 -1.25
C GLY A 52 -9.34 -2.70 -0.56
N GLY A 53 -8.73 -1.69 -1.22
CA GLY A 53 -8.55 -0.35 -0.66
C GLY A 53 -7.20 -0.11 0.04
N ILE A 54 -6.11 -0.48 -0.62
CA ILE A 54 -4.73 -0.32 -0.12
C ILE A 54 -4.39 1.15 0.12
N THR A 55 -3.94 1.41 1.35
CA THR A 55 -3.48 2.74 1.76
C THR A 55 -1.97 2.86 1.61
N LEU A 56 -1.53 4.06 1.27
CA LEU A 56 -0.13 4.46 1.07
C LEU A 56 0.79 3.92 2.18
N VAL A 57 2.04 3.63 1.82
CA VAL A 57 3.12 3.17 2.71
C VAL A 57 3.07 3.87 4.08
N SER A 58 2.53 3.15 5.08
CA SER A 58 2.33 3.69 6.43
C SER A 58 3.68 3.92 7.13
N SER A 59 3.73 4.96 7.98
CA SER A 59 4.86 5.24 8.86
C SER A 59 4.57 4.90 10.33
N ASP A 60 3.46 4.23 10.62
CA ASP A 60 3.11 3.75 11.96
C ASP A 60 4.12 2.67 12.43
N PRO A 61 4.82 2.87 13.57
CA PRO A 61 5.78 1.91 14.09
C PRO A 61 5.21 0.50 14.33
N ASP A 62 3.96 0.39 14.78
CA ASP A 62 3.36 -0.91 15.06
C ASP A 62 3.04 -1.67 13.77
N MET A 63 2.60 -0.94 12.74
CA MET A 63 2.38 -1.50 11.40
C MET A 63 3.70 -1.93 10.75
N ILE A 64 4.76 -1.14 10.89
CA ILE A 64 6.11 -1.48 10.41
C ILE A 64 6.61 -2.76 11.09
N LYS A 65 6.48 -2.87 12.42
CA LYS A 65 6.89 -4.06 13.18
C LYS A 65 6.08 -5.31 12.79
N LYS A 66 4.78 -5.15 12.58
CA LYS A 66 3.92 -6.22 12.03
C LYS A 66 4.41 -6.64 10.64
N GLY A 67 4.73 -5.67 9.79
CA GLY A 67 5.27 -5.89 8.45
C GLY A 67 6.58 -6.66 8.44
N GLU A 68 7.51 -6.32 9.33
CA GLU A 68 8.77 -7.05 9.51
C GLU A 68 8.52 -8.50 9.91
N SER A 69 7.61 -8.70 10.88
CA SER A 69 7.25 -10.04 11.36
C SER A 69 6.62 -10.88 10.24
N LEU A 70 5.76 -10.28 9.41
CA LEU A 70 5.17 -10.92 8.24
C LEU A 70 6.21 -11.21 7.15
N TYR A 71 7.11 -10.27 6.86
CA TYR A 71 8.18 -10.44 5.89
C TYR A 71 9.04 -11.67 6.22
N LEU A 72 9.38 -11.86 7.50
CA LEU A 72 10.10 -13.05 7.97
C LEU A 72 9.20 -14.29 7.97
N GLY A 73 8.00 -14.19 8.57
CA GLY A 73 7.10 -15.33 8.79
C GLY A 73 6.47 -15.91 7.51
N LYS A 74 6.31 -15.10 6.46
CA LYS A 74 5.79 -15.52 5.14
C LYS A 74 6.91 -15.93 4.19
N GLY A 75 8.17 -15.97 4.67
CA GLY A 75 9.32 -16.48 3.92
C GLY A 75 9.89 -15.53 2.87
N CYS A 76 9.56 -14.24 2.89
CA CYS A 76 10.06 -13.27 1.91
C CYS A 76 11.61 -13.16 1.97
N SER A 77 12.19 -13.28 3.17
CA SER A 77 13.63 -13.24 3.41
C SER A 77 14.41 -14.42 2.81
N ALA A 78 13.73 -15.51 2.46
CA ALA A 78 14.36 -16.66 1.79
C ALA A 78 14.80 -16.32 0.36
N CYS A 79 14.07 -15.41 -0.29
CA CYS A 79 14.30 -15.04 -1.69
C CYS A 79 14.83 -13.61 -1.85
N HIS A 80 14.46 -12.70 -0.95
CA HIS A 80 14.81 -11.30 -1.03
C HIS A 80 15.74 -10.89 0.11
N GLN A 81 16.65 -9.98 -0.22
CA GLN A 81 17.47 -9.27 0.76
C GLN A 81 17.30 -7.77 0.54
N MET A 82 17.65 -6.97 1.53
CA MET A 82 17.51 -5.51 1.40
C MET A 82 18.50 -4.95 0.39
N ASP A 83 19.76 -5.37 0.46
CA ASP A 83 20.85 -4.68 -0.25
C ASP A 83 21.44 -5.47 -1.43
N LYS A 84 21.00 -6.69 -1.67
CA LYS A 84 21.55 -7.54 -2.74
C LYS A 84 20.51 -8.45 -3.37
N ARG A 85 20.77 -8.80 -4.63
CA ARG A 85 20.06 -9.87 -5.33
C ARG A 85 20.42 -11.23 -4.73
N VAL A 86 19.41 -12.07 -4.53
CA VAL A 86 19.58 -13.49 -4.18
C VAL A 86 18.80 -14.33 -5.18
N VAL A 87 17.57 -14.73 -4.83
CA VAL A 87 16.62 -15.34 -5.77
C VAL A 87 15.82 -14.24 -6.46
N GLY A 88 15.32 -13.29 -5.68
CA GLY A 88 14.64 -12.08 -6.15
C GLY A 88 15.53 -10.83 -6.08
N PRO A 89 15.00 -9.67 -6.53
CA PRO A 89 15.66 -8.38 -6.45
C PRO A 89 15.92 -7.93 -5.01
N ALA A 90 16.89 -7.01 -4.87
CA ALA A 90 17.10 -6.24 -3.65
C ALA A 90 15.91 -5.31 -3.36
N LEU A 91 15.48 -5.23 -2.09
CA LEU A 91 14.26 -4.53 -1.69
C LEU A 91 14.46 -3.18 -0.99
N ARG A 92 15.68 -2.80 -0.58
CA ARG A 92 15.91 -1.48 0.04
C ARG A 92 15.45 -0.39 -0.92
N GLY A 93 14.64 0.54 -0.44
CA GLY A 93 14.10 1.66 -1.21
C GLY A 93 13.14 1.25 -2.32
N ILE A 94 12.57 0.03 -2.31
CA ILE A 94 11.69 -0.43 -3.39
C ILE A 94 10.44 0.44 -3.56
N THR A 95 9.92 0.99 -2.47
CA THR A 95 8.78 1.92 -2.47
C THR A 95 9.11 3.28 -3.08
N ASN A 96 10.40 3.60 -3.28
CA ASN A 96 10.84 4.78 -4.05
C ASN A 96 11.03 4.45 -5.55
N ARG A 97 11.16 3.17 -5.89
CA ARG A 97 11.39 2.70 -7.28
C ARG A 97 10.11 2.26 -7.98
N ARG A 98 9.07 1.90 -7.24
CA ARG A 98 7.80 1.39 -7.77
C ARG A 98 6.62 1.94 -6.99
N GLU A 99 5.52 2.17 -7.70
CA GLU A 99 4.27 2.61 -7.09
C GLU A 99 3.78 1.60 -6.05
N PRO A 100 3.41 2.05 -4.82
CA PRO A 100 2.93 1.17 -3.76
C PRO A 100 1.76 0.29 -4.19
N GLU A 101 0.83 0.80 -5.01
CA GLU A 101 -0.32 0.04 -5.50
C GLU A 101 0.09 -1.07 -6.47
N TRP A 102 1.17 -0.85 -7.24
CA TRP A 102 1.73 -1.90 -8.10
C TRP A 102 2.41 -2.98 -7.26
N LEU A 103 3.19 -2.57 -6.25
CA LEU A 103 3.85 -3.51 -5.33
C LEU A 103 2.84 -4.38 -4.60
N ALA A 104 1.77 -3.78 -4.09
CA ALA A 104 0.68 -4.50 -3.47
C ALA A 104 0.05 -5.55 -4.40
N ARG A 105 -0.34 -5.16 -5.62
CA ARG A 105 -0.89 -6.09 -6.61
C ARG A 105 0.06 -7.24 -6.89
N PHE A 106 1.35 -6.94 -7.02
CA PHE A 106 2.36 -7.96 -7.28
C PHE A 106 2.52 -8.93 -6.11
N ILE A 107 2.52 -8.42 -4.88
CA ILE A 107 2.67 -9.23 -3.66
C ILE A 107 1.43 -10.12 -3.43
N LEU A 108 0.22 -9.61 -3.68
CA LEU A 108 -1.04 -10.34 -3.52
C LEU A 108 -1.29 -11.35 -4.66
N HIS A 109 -0.91 -11.00 -5.88
CA HIS A 109 -1.27 -11.75 -7.08
C HIS A 109 -0.10 -11.91 -8.09
N PRO A 110 1.05 -12.47 -7.67
CA PRO A 110 2.24 -12.54 -8.53
C PRO A 110 1.97 -13.35 -9.81
N ASP A 111 1.25 -14.48 -9.70
CA ASP A 111 0.92 -15.37 -10.82
C ASP A 111 0.02 -14.71 -11.89
N ALA A 112 -0.88 -13.82 -11.46
CA ALA A 112 -1.74 -13.08 -12.38
C ALA A 112 -0.96 -11.93 -13.03
N MET A 113 -0.16 -11.22 -12.23
CA MET A 113 0.66 -10.10 -12.69
C MET A 113 1.68 -10.53 -13.74
N VAL A 114 2.38 -11.65 -13.58
CA VAL A 114 3.33 -12.15 -14.61
C VAL A 114 2.64 -12.53 -15.92
N LYS A 115 1.32 -12.73 -15.94
CA LYS A 115 0.56 -13.00 -17.19
C LYS A 115 0.06 -11.72 -17.86
N SER A 116 -0.29 -10.71 -17.09
CA SER A 116 -1.00 -9.51 -17.57
C SER A 116 -0.14 -8.23 -17.61
N ASP A 117 0.88 -8.11 -16.77
CA ASP A 117 1.71 -6.91 -16.62
C ASP A 117 3.09 -7.10 -17.28
N ALA A 118 3.47 -6.15 -18.14
CA ALA A 118 4.71 -6.25 -18.90
C ALA A 118 5.97 -6.13 -18.03
N GLU A 119 5.88 -5.41 -16.91
CA GLU A 119 7.00 -5.23 -15.99
C GLU A 119 7.19 -6.47 -15.11
N ALA A 120 6.09 -7.06 -14.64
CA ALA A 120 6.10 -8.36 -13.98
C ALA A 120 6.72 -9.47 -14.87
N LYS A 121 6.40 -9.47 -16.18
CA LYS A 121 7.01 -10.38 -17.16
C LYS A 121 8.52 -10.22 -17.26
N LYS A 122 9.00 -8.98 -17.38
CA LYS A 122 10.45 -8.70 -17.42
C LYS A 122 11.16 -9.16 -16.16
N LEU A 123 10.54 -8.96 -15.00
CA LEU A 123 11.10 -9.48 -13.74
C LEU A 123 11.17 -11.01 -13.77
N LEU A 124 10.15 -11.71 -14.24
CA LEU A 124 10.21 -13.17 -14.37
C LEU A 124 11.32 -13.61 -15.34
N GLU A 125 11.50 -12.93 -16.47
CA GLU A 125 12.57 -13.21 -17.44
C GLU A 125 13.97 -12.98 -16.83
N GLU A 126 14.14 -11.90 -16.05
CA GLU A 126 15.41 -11.53 -15.44
C GLU A 126 15.79 -12.44 -14.26
N TYR A 127 14.82 -12.79 -13.41
CA TYR A 127 15.04 -13.57 -12.19
C TYR A 127 14.84 -15.07 -12.39
N ARG A 128 14.19 -15.48 -13.50
CA ARG A 128 13.94 -16.87 -13.93
C ARG A 128 13.28 -17.78 -12.89
N THR A 129 12.74 -17.19 -11.83
CA THR A 129 12.10 -17.88 -10.72
C THR A 129 10.78 -17.15 -10.44
N PRO A 130 9.62 -17.82 -10.55
CA PRO A 130 8.34 -17.19 -10.24
C PRO A 130 8.28 -16.88 -8.74
N MET A 131 7.80 -15.67 -8.40
CA MET A 131 7.46 -15.36 -7.01
C MET A 131 6.21 -16.14 -6.64
N PRO A 132 6.23 -16.99 -5.59
CA PRO A 132 5.06 -17.74 -5.19
C PRO A 132 3.99 -16.80 -4.60
N ASN A 133 2.72 -17.13 -4.82
CA ASN A 133 1.65 -16.51 -4.05
C ASN A 133 1.69 -17.05 -2.61
N VAL A 134 2.07 -16.19 -1.66
CA VAL A 134 2.14 -16.54 -0.23
C VAL A 134 0.81 -16.28 0.50
N ASN A 135 -0.28 -16.09 -0.25
CA ASN A 135 -1.67 -15.97 0.19
C ASN A 135 -1.86 -14.92 1.29
N LEU A 136 -1.42 -13.71 1.01
CA LEU A 136 -1.57 -12.57 1.92
C LEU A 136 -2.98 -11.99 1.83
N THR A 137 -3.48 -11.48 2.95
CA THR A 137 -4.61 -10.55 2.92
C THR A 137 -4.16 -9.15 2.52
N ALA A 138 -5.09 -8.27 2.15
CA ALA A 138 -4.77 -6.87 1.84
C ALA A 138 -4.08 -6.16 3.02
N GLU A 139 -4.54 -6.39 4.25
CA GLU A 139 -3.97 -5.80 5.46
C GLU A 139 -2.56 -6.33 5.79
N GLU A 140 -2.28 -7.59 5.44
CA GLU A 140 -0.93 -8.15 5.56
C GLU A 140 0.01 -7.53 4.52
N ALA A 141 -0.47 -7.32 3.29
CA ALA A 141 0.29 -6.64 2.24
C ALA A 141 0.59 -5.18 2.63
N ASP A 142 -0.39 -4.44 3.18
CA ASP A 142 -0.20 -3.07 3.67
C ASP A 142 0.88 -3.00 4.76
N ALA A 143 0.84 -3.95 5.72
CA ALA A 143 1.87 -4.03 6.75
C ALA A 143 3.26 -4.31 6.17
N ILE A 144 3.37 -5.25 5.22
CA ILE A 144 4.64 -5.53 4.53
C ILE A 144 5.13 -4.29 3.79
N LEU A 145 4.26 -3.56 3.10
CA LEU A 145 4.63 -2.33 2.40
C LEU A 145 5.08 -1.23 3.35
N ALA A 146 4.45 -1.09 4.52
CA ALA A 146 4.91 -0.19 5.57
C ALA A 146 6.35 -0.53 6.02
N TYR A 147 6.63 -1.83 6.25
CA TYR A 147 7.98 -2.29 6.55
C TYR A 147 8.97 -1.96 5.43
N LEU A 148 8.66 -2.34 4.19
CA LEU A 148 9.54 -2.04 3.04
C LEU A 148 9.76 -0.53 2.84
N GLY A 149 8.76 0.28 3.16
CA GLY A 149 8.84 1.73 3.16
C GLY A 149 9.78 2.34 4.20
N SER A 150 9.93 1.66 5.34
CA SER A 150 10.90 2.04 6.37
C SER A 150 12.35 1.71 5.97
N GLN A 151 12.54 0.80 5.01
CA GLN A 151 13.86 0.39 4.50
C GLN A 151 14.34 1.37 3.42
N LYS A 152 14.86 2.53 3.82
CA LYS A 152 15.41 3.55 2.90
C LYS A 152 16.88 3.33 2.58
#